data_AF-A0AAU7IS40-F1
#
_entry.id   AF-A0AAU7IS40-F1
#
_cell.length_a   1.000
_cell.length_b   1.000
_cell.length_c   1.000
_cell.angle_alpha   90.00
_cell.angle_beta   90.00
_cell.angle_gamma   90.00
#
_symmetry.space_group_name_H-M   'P 1'
#
loop_
_entity.id
_entity.type
_entity.pdbx_description
1 polymer ?
#
loop_
_entity_poly.entity_id
_entity_poly.type
_entity_poly.pdbx_seq_one_letter_code
_entity_poly.pdbx_strand_id
1 'polypeptide(L)'
;MKAIFTPQRSDYVMKVSANGDVLTIEVDDVADSFDFSILNDGDIAVDFVSVLTPNPVLNARKESGEIIVELIGFYGSDAEESETQIWEVMLNG
;
A
#
# COMPACT_ATOMS: atom_id res chain seq x y z
N MET A 1 -5.05 9.29 4.00
CA MET A 1 -4.70 7.86 4.16
C MET A 1 -3.20 7.77 4.42
N LYS A 2 -2.78 6.91 5.35
CA LYS A 2 -1.37 6.63 5.62
C LYS A 2 -0.97 5.30 4.98
N ALA A 3 0.10 5.31 4.18
CA ALA A 3 0.68 4.10 3.62
C ALA A 3 2.01 3.78 4.32
N ILE A 4 2.17 2.54 4.77
CA ILE A 4 3.40 2.01 5.37
C ILE A 4 3.95 0.99 4.40
N PHE A 5 5.17 1.21 3.91
CA PHE A 5 5.78 0.36 2.91
C PHE A 5 6.81 -0.58 3.54
N THR A 6 6.66 -1.88 3.32
CA THR A 6 7.62 -2.91 3.73
C THR A 6 8.46 -3.35 2.54
N PRO A 7 9.80 -3.29 2.60
CA PRO A 7 10.65 -3.64 1.46
C PRO A 7 10.45 -5.09 0.99
N GLN A 8 10.17 -5.28 -0.30
CA GLN A 8 10.34 -6.55 -1.02
C GLN A 8 10.74 -6.32 -2.50
N ARG A 9 11.37 -7.35 -3.06
CA ARG A 9 11.97 -7.36 -4.40
C ARG A 9 10.96 -7.04 -5.49
N SER A 10 11.21 -5.99 -6.26
CA SER A 10 10.53 -5.79 -7.54
C SER A 10 11.40 -5.00 -8.49
N ASP A 11 11.47 -5.46 -9.75
CA ASP A 11 12.19 -4.82 -10.84
C ASP A 11 11.36 -3.65 -11.46
N TYR A 12 10.26 -3.24 -10.82
CA TYR A 12 9.21 -2.36 -11.37
C TYR A 12 8.90 -1.13 -10.50
N VAL A 13 8.39 -0.05 -11.11
CA VAL A 13 8.03 1.19 -10.40
C VAL A 13 6.56 1.14 -9.98
N MET A 14 6.31 1.26 -8.68
CA MET A 14 4.95 1.35 -8.12
C MET A 14 4.57 2.82 -7.91
N LYS A 15 3.40 3.21 -8.42
CA LYS A 15 2.75 4.48 -8.08
C LYS A 15 1.58 4.20 -7.16
N VAL A 16 1.43 5.04 -6.13
CA VAL A 16 0.38 4.91 -5.13
C VAL A 16 -0.30 6.25 -4.94
N SER A 17 -1.62 6.26 -4.96
CA SER A 17 -2.46 7.44 -4.72
C SER A 17 -3.70 7.06 -3.92
N ALA A 18 -4.27 8.00 -3.18
CA ALA A 18 -5.53 7.79 -2.47
C ALA A 18 -6.53 8.88 -2.81
N ASN A 19 -7.81 8.53 -2.84
CA ASN A 19 -8.93 9.47 -2.90
C ASN A 19 -9.93 9.10 -1.79
N GLY A 20 -9.90 9.85 -0.69
CA GLY A 20 -10.61 9.48 0.53
C GLY A 20 -10.12 8.14 1.08
N ASP A 21 -11.05 7.20 1.23
CA ASP A 21 -10.80 5.85 1.75
C ASP A 21 -10.50 4.82 0.63
N VAL A 22 -10.33 5.26 -0.61
CA VAL A 22 -9.98 4.40 -1.76
C VAL A 22 -8.50 4.56 -2.11
N LEU A 23 -7.76 3.45 -2.11
CA LEU A 23 -6.37 3.36 -2.54
C LEU A 23 -6.30 2.89 -3.98
N THR A 24 -5.48 3.53 -4.81
CA THR A 24 -5.15 3.07 -6.16
C THR A 24 -3.64 2.84 -6.26
N ILE A 25 -3.27 1.67 -6.78
CA ILE A 25 -1.89 1.25 -7.01
C ILE A 25 -1.72 0.94 -8.49
N GLU A 26 -0.66 1.47 -9.10
CA GLU A 26 -0.28 1.22 -10.50
C GLU A 26 1.14 0.65 -10.55
N VAL A 27 1.32 -0.47 -11.26
CA VAL A 27 2.61 -1.11 -11.54
C VAL A 27 2.61 -1.50 -13.01
N ASP A 28 3.60 -1.04 -13.79
CA ASP A 28 3.75 -1.37 -15.22
C ASP A 28 2.45 -1.24 -16.04
N ASP A 29 1.80 -0.07 -15.92
CA ASP A 29 0.54 0.26 -16.59
C ASP A 29 -0.69 -0.59 -16.19
N VAL A 30 -0.54 -1.53 -15.23
CA VAL A 30 -1.64 -2.26 -14.61
C VAL A 30 -2.01 -1.55 -13.31
N ALA A 31 -3.28 -1.20 -13.16
CA ALA A 31 -3.79 -0.56 -11.95
C ALA A 31 -4.82 -1.43 -11.25
N ASP A 32 -4.83 -1.35 -9.91
CA ASP A 32 -5.83 -1.95 -9.04
C ASP A 32 -6.27 -0.96 -7.97
N SER A 33 -7.46 -1.15 -7.42
CA SER A 33 -8.02 -0.25 -6.40
C SER A 33 -8.69 -1.01 -5.25
N PHE A 34 -8.46 -0.50 -4.04
CA PHE A 34 -8.91 -1.09 -2.79
C PHE A 34 -9.76 -0.06 -2.05
N ASP A 35 -11.04 -0.37 -1.87
CA ASP A 35 -12.01 0.50 -1.19
C ASP A 35 -12.13 0.11 0.28
N PHE A 36 -11.69 1.00 1.17
CA PHE A 36 -11.73 0.81 2.62
C PHE A 36 -12.88 1.57 3.29
N SER A 37 -13.81 2.13 2.52
CA SER A 37 -14.91 2.97 3.04
C SER A 37 -15.82 2.23 4.03
N ILE A 38 -15.81 0.90 4.02
CA ILE A 38 -16.60 0.06 4.94
C ILE A 38 -15.94 -0.15 6.31
N LEU A 39 -14.66 0.20 6.46
CA LEU A 39 -13.95 0.05 7.73
C LEU A 39 -14.41 1.10 8.74
N ASN A 40 -14.67 0.64 9.95
CA ASN A 40 -14.92 1.45 11.14
C ASN A 40 -13.64 1.52 12.00
N ASP A 41 -13.55 2.52 12.87
CA ASP A 41 -12.44 2.62 13.82
C ASP A 41 -12.30 1.33 14.65
N GLY A 42 -11.11 0.73 14.61
CA GLY A 42 -10.78 -0.55 15.24
C GLY A 42 -10.85 -1.75 14.30
N ASP A 43 -11.37 -1.60 13.07
CA ASP A 43 -11.43 -2.67 12.09
C ASP A 43 -10.04 -2.92 11.47
N ILE A 44 -9.77 -4.20 11.19
CA ILE A 44 -8.58 -4.68 10.47
C ILE A 44 -9.06 -5.60 9.34
N ALA A 45 -8.61 -5.32 8.11
CA ALA A 45 -8.85 -6.11 6.92
C ALA A 45 -7.56 -6.72 6.39
N VAL A 46 -7.65 -7.98 5.97
CA VAL A 46 -6.55 -8.81 5.45
C VAL A 46 -7.06 -9.63 4.26
N ASP A 47 -6.19 -10.44 3.63
CA ASP A 47 -6.54 -11.37 2.56
C ASP A 47 -7.19 -10.71 1.33
N PHE A 48 -6.63 -9.57 0.91
CA PHE A 48 -7.09 -8.87 -0.27
C PHE A 48 -6.90 -9.69 -1.55
N VAL A 49 -7.79 -9.48 -2.50
CA VAL A 49 -7.65 -9.99 -3.87
C VAL A 49 -7.11 -8.85 -4.72
N SER A 50 -6.07 -9.12 -5.51
CA SER A 50 -5.51 -8.14 -6.44
C SER A 50 -5.23 -8.76 -7.80
N VAL A 51 -5.34 -7.95 -8.85
CA VAL A 51 -4.84 -8.30 -10.18
C VAL A 51 -3.33 -8.12 -10.32
N LEU A 52 -2.71 -7.38 -9.40
CA LEU A 52 -1.27 -7.19 -9.33
C LEU A 52 -0.62 -8.40 -8.68
N THR A 53 0.50 -8.85 -9.27
CA THR A 53 1.25 -10.02 -8.78
C THR A 53 2.71 -9.62 -8.52
N PRO A 54 3.19 -9.68 -7.26
CA PRO A 54 2.45 -10.07 -6.05
C PRO A 54 1.38 -9.04 -5.67
N ASN A 55 0.41 -9.45 -4.83
CA ASN A 55 -0.57 -8.52 -4.28
C ASN A 55 0.15 -7.49 -3.38
N PRO A 56 0.09 -6.19 -3.71
CA PRO A 56 0.83 -5.17 -2.97
C PRO A 56 0.21 -4.83 -1.61
N VAL A 57 -1.03 -5.20 -1.31
CA VAL A 57 -1.70 -4.85 -0.04
C VAL A 57 -1.64 -6.01 0.94
N LEU A 58 -0.97 -5.80 2.08
CA LEU A 58 -0.81 -6.81 3.13
C LEU A 58 -1.95 -6.78 4.14
N ASN A 59 -2.25 -5.60 4.69
CA ASN A 59 -3.38 -5.36 5.58
C ASN A 59 -3.79 -3.88 5.49
N ALA A 60 -5.02 -3.59 5.92
CA ALA A 60 -5.49 -2.24 6.15
C ALA A 60 -6.23 -2.18 7.49
N ARG A 61 -6.11 -1.07 8.19
CA ARG A 61 -6.84 -0.82 9.44
C ARG A 61 -7.33 0.61 9.50
N LYS A 62 -8.37 0.85 10.29
CA LYS A 62 -8.84 2.21 10.60
C LYS A 62 -8.62 2.52 12.06
N GLU A 63 -7.85 3.57 12.34
CA GLU A 63 -7.52 3.99 13.70
C GLU A 63 -7.75 5.48 13.84
N SER A 64 -8.61 5.90 14.78
CA SER A 64 -8.92 7.31 15.07
C SER A 64 -9.34 8.11 13.83
N GLY A 65 -10.18 7.53 12.97
CA GLY A 65 -10.67 8.14 11.74
C GLY A 65 -9.69 8.09 10.56
N GLU A 66 -8.50 7.53 10.72
CA GLU A 66 -7.49 7.41 9.65
C GLU A 66 -7.37 5.98 9.14
N ILE A 67 -7.42 5.80 7.81
CA ILE A 67 -7.06 4.55 7.16
C ILE A 67 -5.54 4.45 7.07
N ILE A 68 -5.00 3.37 7.64
CA ILE A 68 -3.59 2.98 7.58
C ILE A 68 -3.49 1.68 6.77
N VAL A 69 -2.67 1.69 5.72
CA VAL A 69 -2.48 0.55 4.82
C VAL A 69 -1.03 0.12 4.84
N GLU A 70 -0.79 -1.17 5.06
CA GLU A 70 0.53 -1.78 4.93
C GLU A 70 0.67 -2.38 3.53
N LEU A 71 1.69 -1.88 2.82
CA LEU A 71 1.97 -2.18 1.44
C LEU A 71 3.32 -2.86 1.29
N ILE A 72 3.44 -3.72 0.28
CA ILE A 72 4.72 -4.15 -0.21
C ILE A 72 5.39 -2.96 -0.91
N GLY A 73 6.45 -2.45 -0.29
CA GLY A 73 7.35 -1.42 -0.80
C GLY A 73 8.42 -2.03 -1.70
N PHE A 74 8.66 -1.42 -2.85
CA PHE A 74 9.44 -1.99 -3.94
C PHE A 74 10.93 -1.63 -3.80
N TYR A 75 11.85 -2.61 -3.87
CA TYR A 75 13.30 -2.34 -4.05
C TYR A 75 14.04 -3.44 -4.84
N GLY A 76 15.07 -3.07 -5.61
CA GLY A 76 15.86 -3.96 -6.45
C GLY A 76 17.00 -4.70 -5.71
N SER A 77 17.73 -5.56 -6.44
CA SER A 77 18.87 -6.33 -5.90
C SER A 77 20.05 -5.45 -5.44
N ASP A 78 20.07 -4.19 -5.89
CA ASP A 78 21.08 -3.17 -5.58
C ASP A 78 20.58 -2.15 -4.54
N ALA A 79 19.54 -2.48 -3.76
CA ALA A 79 19.01 -1.60 -2.73
C ALA A 79 20.09 -1.26 -1.69
N GLU A 80 20.34 0.04 -1.47
CA GLU A 80 21.21 0.50 -0.39
C GLU A 80 20.61 0.12 0.98
N GLU A 81 21.42 0.05 2.04
CA GLU A 81 20.93 -0.31 3.39
C GLU A 81 19.82 0.66 3.87
N SER A 82 19.90 1.92 3.47
CA SER A 82 18.87 2.96 3.64
C SER A 82 17.52 2.59 3.02
N GLU A 83 17.54 1.83 1.93
CA GLU A 83 16.38 1.39 1.15
C GLU A 83 15.78 0.08 1.68
N THR A 84 16.35 -0.51 2.74
CA THR A 84 15.75 -1.68 3.43
C THR A 84 14.85 -1.29 4.61
N GLN A 85 14.60 0.01 4.79
CA GLN A 85 13.82 0.52 5.92
C GLN A 85 12.33 0.57 5.58
N ILE A 86 11.48 0.35 6.59
CA ILE A 86 10.05 0.67 6.50
C ILE A 86 9.91 2.18 6.42
N TRP A 87 9.08 2.68 5.50
CA TRP A 87 8.79 4.10 5.39
C TRP A 87 7.30 4.36 5.31
N GLU A 88 6.93 5.57 5.71
CA GLU A 88 5.54 5.99 5.82
C GLU A 88 5.29 7.20 4.92
N VAL A 89 4.17 7.19 4.20
CA VAL A 89 3.76 8.30 3.34
C VAL A 89 2.32 8.66 3.63
N MET A 90 2.05 9.97 3.78
CA MET A 90 0.70 10.50 3.81
C MET A 90 0.22 10.72 2.38
N LEU A 91 -0.76 9.92 1.96
CA LEU A 91 -1.40 10.05 0.67
C LEU A 91 -2.51 11.09 0.79
N ASN A 92 -2.27 12.25 0.17
CA ASN A 92 -3.25 13.33 0.04
C ASN A 92 -3.85 13.23 -1.37
N GLY A 93 -5.16 13.04 -1.44
CA GLY A 93 -5.96 13.09 -2.68
C GLY A 93 -6.34 14.51 -3.07
#